data_AF-A0A1H9ZT70-F1
#
_entry.id   AF-A0A1H9ZT70-F1
#
_cell.length_a   1.000
_cell.length_b   1.000
_cell.length_c   1.000
_cell.angle_alpha   90.00
_cell.angle_beta   90.00
_cell.angle_gamma   90.00
#
_symmetry.space_group_name_H-M   'P 1'
#
loop_
_entity.id
_entity.type
_entity.pdbx_description
1 polymer ?
#
loop_
_entity_poly.entity_id
_entity_poly.type
_entity_poly.pdbx_seq_one_letter_code
_entity_poly.pdbx_strand_id
1 'polypeptide(L)'
;MEKIEFIKIDKKIEQVIGTSSFLARVKGQDKNVLKMLREEFEKDTTNYENAVAYTYFKWFLTNGKTDLGDTNFVYEVTFSNVEALNETLEEKPEYWILWILKYKIYSYMNFDENDFINSMEILIKQQNECEKMPYYLISEVLLAHFCYTKDNTKYAKEILERVMDNYTDKITILHAFFIGIVYEFRNIAKRSGDDDILELVESVLKKFF
;
A
#
# COMPACT_ATOMS: atom_id res chain seq x y z
N MET A 1 24.60 3.05 2.90
CA MET A 1 23.44 2.82 2.01
C MET A 1 23.53 3.83 0.90
N GLU A 2 23.48 3.38 -0.35
CA GLU A 2 23.30 4.29 -1.48
C GLU A 2 21.94 5.00 -1.37
N LYS A 3 21.89 6.25 -1.82
CA LYS A 3 20.64 7.02 -1.83
C LYS A 3 19.72 6.42 -2.89
N ILE A 4 18.58 5.89 -2.47
CA ILE A 4 17.54 5.40 -3.38
C ILE A 4 16.73 6.60 -3.87
N GLU A 5 16.54 6.70 -5.18
CA GLU A 5 15.63 7.66 -5.80
C GLU A 5 14.38 6.92 -6.27
N PHE A 6 13.25 7.16 -5.62
CA PHE A 6 12.01 6.46 -5.95
C PHE A 6 11.45 6.88 -7.30
N ILE A 7 10.97 5.90 -8.06
CA ILE A 7 10.29 6.16 -9.34
C ILE A 7 8.95 6.84 -9.07
N LYS A 8 8.75 8.00 -9.70
CA LYS A 8 7.49 8.74 -9.62
C LYS A 8 6.36 7.93 -10.28
N ILE A 9 5.20 7.92 -9.65
CA ILE A 9 4.01 7.29 -10.23
C ILE A 9 3.52 8.21 -11.36
N ASP A 10 3.48 7.69 -12.57
CA ASP A 10 2.97 8.39 -13.75
C ASP A 10 1.61 7.84 -14.19
N LYS A 11 1.04 8.45 -15.23
CA LYS A 11 -0.26 8.03 -15.78
C LYS A 11 -0.25 6.60 -16.33
N LYS A 12 0.91 6.08 -16.74
CA LYS A 12 1.01 4.71 -17.24
C LYS A 12 0.88 3.72 -16.08
N ILE A 13 1.59 3.94 -14.98
CA ILE A 13 1.46 3.11 -13.78
C ILE A 13 0.05 3.20 -13.19
N GLU A 14 -0.57 4.39 -13.16
CA GLU A 14 -1.97 4.54 -12.76
C GLU A 14 -2.91 3.68 -13.61
N GLN A 15 -2.73 3.67 -14.93
CA GLN A 15 -3.51 2.84 -15.85
C GLN A 15 -3.26 1.34 -15.64
N VAL A 16 -2.02 0.92 -15.37
CA VAL A 16 -1.70 -0.48 -15.07
C VAL A 16 -2.44 -0.93 -13.82
N ILE A 17 -2.37 -0.18 -12.72
CA ILE A 17 -3.06 -0.52 -11.47
C ILE A 17 -4.59 -0.54 -11.67
N GLY A 18 -5.13 0.46 -12.37
CA GLY A 18 -6.56 0.50 -12.70
C GLY A 18 -7.01 -0.70 -13.54
N THR A 19 -6.20 -1.09 -14.52
CA THR A 19 -6.45 -2.27 -15.36
C THR A 19 -6.36 -3.55 -14.56
N SER A 20 -5.37 -3.71 -13.68
CA SER A 20 -5.26 -4.86 -12.78
C SER A 20 -6.48 -4.99 -11.88
N SER A 21 -7.00 -3.89 -11.34
CA SER A 21 -8.24 -3.88 -10.54
C SER A 21 -9.45 -4.34 -11.35
N PHE A 22 -9.62 -3.78 -12.55
CA PHE A 22 -10.70 -4.15 -13.46
C PHE A 22 -10.63 -5.63 -13.87
N LEU A 23 -9.45 -6.11 -14.27
CA LEU A 23 -9.23 -7.49 -14.66
C LEU A 23 -9.47 -8.45 -13.51
N ALA A 24 -9.00 -8.15 -12.30
CA ALA A 24 -9.26 -8.99 -11.13
C ALA A 24 -10.76 -9.13 -10.86
N ARG A 25 -11.53 -8.05 -11.03
CA ARG A 25 -12.99 -8.06 -10.86
C ARG A 25 -13.74 -8.84 -11.95
N VAL A 26 -13.35 -8.70 -13.21
CA VAL A 26 -14.08 -9.30 -14.36
C VAL A 26 -13.60 -10.70 -14.69
N LYS A 27 -12.32 -11.00 -14.41
CA LYS A 27 -11.62 -12.22 -14.82
C LYS A 27 -10.94 -12.94 -13.67
N GLY A 28 -11.23 -12.62 -12.41
CA GLY A 28 -10.54 -13.22 -11.26
C GLY A 28 -10.77 -14.70 -11.00
N GLN A 29 -11.67 -15.34 -11.76
CA GLN A 29 -11.84 -16.80 -11.79
C GLN A 29 -11.11 -17.45 -12.98
N ASP A 30 -10.62 -16.66 -13.94
CA ASP A 30 -9.91 -17.12 -15.12
C ASP A 30 -8.43 -17.36 -14.79
N LYS A 31 -8.09 -18.64 -14.59
CA LYS A 31 -6.71 -19.06 -14.27
C LYS A 31 -5.71 -18.67 -15.36
N ASN A 32 -6.14 -18.45 -16.61
CA ASN A 32 -5.26 -18.07 -17.71
C ASN A 32 -4.71 -16.65 -17.54
N VAL A 33 -5.49 -15.73 -16.96
CA VAL A 33 -5.04 -14.35 -16.74
C VAL A 33 -3.91 -14.31 -15.71
N LEU A 34 -4.07 -15.01 -14.59
CA LEU A 34 -3.03 -15.09 -13.57
C LEU A 34 -1.76 -15.76 -14.13
N LYS A 35 -1.93 -16.83 -14.91
CA LYS A 35 -0.81 -17.52 -15.57
C LYS A 35 -0.07 -16.59 -16.55
N MET A 36 -0.79 -15.88 -17.41
CA MET A 36 -0.21 -14.92 -18.36
C MET A 36 0.56 -13.81 -17.64
N LEU A 37 -0.02 -13.19 -16.62
CA LEU A 37 0.66 -12.12 -15.85
C LEU A 37 1.91 -12.64 -15.13
N ARG A 38 1.85 -13.87 -14.61
CA ARG A 38 3.02 -14.52 -14.01
C ARG A 38 4.12 -14.76 -15.04
N GLU A 39 3.78 -15.31 -16.20
CA GLU A 39 4.74 -15.57 -17.28
C GLU A 39 5.40 -14.28 -17.79
N GLU A 40 4.65 -13.17 -17.91
CA GLU A 40 5.22 -11.87 -18.29
C GLU A 40 6.12 -11.28 -17.19
N PHE A 41 5.78 -11.46 -15.92
CA PHE A 41 6.62 -11.06 -14.79
C PHE A 41 7.91 -11.88 -14.71
N GLU A 42 7.85 -13.21 -14.87
CA GLU A 42 9.01 -14.10 -14.79
C GLU A 42 9.98 -13.94 -15.96
N LYS A 43 9.54 -13.37 -17.10
CA LYS A 43 10.43 -13.03 -18.22
C LYS A 43 11.40 -11.89 -17.87
N ASP A 44 10.96 -10.93 -17.06
CA ASP A 44 11.72 -9.77 -16.62
C ASP A 44 11.15 -9.25 -15.30
N THR A 45 11.70 -9.74 -14.19
CA THR A 45 11.33 -9.34 -12.82
C THR A 45 11.64 -7.87 -12.52
N THR A 46 12.50 -7.27 -13.35
CA THR A 46 12.91 -5.87 -13.24
C THR A 46 12.07 -4.93 -14.09
N ASN A 47 11.08 -5.44 -14.82
CA ASN A 47 10.14 -4.61 -15.54
C ASN A 47 9.09 -4.03 -14.59
N TYR A 48 9.16 -2.72 -14.34
CA TYR A 48 8.29 -2.05 -13.38
C TYR A 48 6.80 -2.25 -13.67
N GLU A 49 6.38 -2.21 -14.93
CA GLU A 49 4.97 -2.36 -15.30
C GLU A 49 4.47 -3.78 -15.09
N ASN A 50 5.28 -4.79 -15.45
CA ASN A 50 4.92 -6.19 -15.24
C ASN A 50 4.85 -6.52 -13.74
N ALA A 51 5.80 -6.02 -12.94
CA ALA A 51 5.81 -6.17 -11.49
C ALA A 51 4.57 -5.53 -10.85
N VAL A 52 4.24 -4.30 -11.24
CA VAL A 52 3.02 -3.61 -10.78
C VAL A 52 1.77 -4.38 -11.22
N ALA A 53 1.68 -4.77 -12.50
CA ALA A 53 0.53 -5.47 -13.03
C ALA A 53 0.24 -6.76 -12.25
N TYR A 54 1.27 -7.60 -12.09
CA TYR A 54 1.17 -8.90 -11.44
C TYR A 54 0.82 -8.77 -9.95
N THR A 55 1.55 -7.95 -9.20
CA THR A 55 1.38 -7.84 -7.74
C THR A 55 0.06 -7.16 -7.36
N TYR A 56 -0.35 -6.10 -8.06
CA TYR A 56 -1.64 -5.46 -7.83
C TYR A 56 -2.81 -6.34 -8.27
N PHE A 57 -2.69 -7.09 -9.38
CA PHE A 57 -3.73 -8.03 -9.77
C PHE A 57 -3.98 -9.07 -8.67
N LYS A 58 -2.91 -9.69 -8.15
CA LYS A 58 -3.00 -10.64 -7.02
C LYS A 58 -3.63 -10.03 -5.78
N TRP A 59 -3.25 -8.80 -5.43
CA TRP A 59 -3.88 -8.07 -4.33
C TRP A 59 -5.39 -7.87 -4.53
N PHE A 60 -5.82 -7.44 -5.72
CA PHE A 60 -7.24 -7.25 -5.99
C PHE A 60 -8.02 -8.58 -6.04
N LEU A 61 -7.39 -9.68 -6.42
CA LEU A 61 -7.99 -11.02 -6.35
C LEU A 61 -8.29 -11.45 -4.92
N THR A 62 -7.43 -11.12 -3.96
CA THR A 62 -7.59 -11.51 -2.55
C THR A 62 -8.50 -10.56 -1.81
N ASN A 63 -8.32 -9.25 -2.00
CA ASN A 63 -9.10 -8.22 -1.31
C ASN A 63 -10.61 -8.28 -1.65
N GLY A 64 -10.96 -8.73 -2.87
CA GLY A 64 -12.37 -8.92 -3.26
C GLY A 64 -13.03 -10.20 -2.75
N LYS A 65 -12.29 -11.10 -2.10
CA LYS A 65 -12.74 -12.45 -1.70
C LYS A 65 -12.67 -12.74 -0.20
N THR A 66 -12.29 -11.76 0.62
CA THR A 66 -12.25 -11.88 2.09
C THR A 66 -13.60 -12.28 2.69
N ASP A 67 -14.72 -12.02 1.99
CA ASP A 67 -16.08 -12.40 2.39
C ASP A 67 -16.55 -13.79 1.89
N LEU A 68 -15.76 -14.51 1.06
CA LEU A 68 -16.27 -15.67 0.28
C LEU A 68 -15.84 -17.07 0.76
N GLY A 69 -15.24 -17.19 1.94
CA GLY A 69 -15.08 -18.50 2.61
C GLY A 69 -13.99 -19.44 2.06
N ASP A 70 -13.21 -19.04 1.06
CA ASP A 70 -12.02 -19.78 0.58
C ASP A 70 -10.75 -19.19 1.19
N THR A 71 -10.60 -19.38 2.51
CA THR A 71 -9.49 -18.82 3.29
C THR A 71 -8.13 -19.33 2.81
N ASN A 72 -8.04 -20.60 2.40
CA ASN A 72 -6.78 -21.20 1.92
C ASN A 72 -6.28 -20.54 0.64
N PHE A 73 -7.16 -20.33 -0.35
CA PHE A 73 -6.78 -19.59 -1.57
C PHE A 73 -6.32 -18.16 -1.25
N VAL A 74 -7.01 -17.47 -0.35
CA VAL A 74 -6.63 -16.11 0.06
C VAL A 74 -5.25 -16.09 0.72
N TYR A 75 -4.96 -17.04 1.61
CA TYR A 75 -3.64 -17.17 2.22
C TYR A 75 -2.56 -17.47 1.17
N GLU A 76 -2.74 -18.48 0.32
CA GLU A 76 -1.75 -18.86 -0.71
C GLU A 76 -1.43 -17.71 -1.67
N VAL A 77 -2.45 -17.01 -2.16
CA VAL A 77 -2.24 -15.87 -3.07
C VAL A 77 -1.58 -14.71 -2.34
N THR A 78 -1.91 -14.47 -1.07
CA THR A 78 -1.29 -13.42 -0.26
C THR A 78 0.19 -13.69 -0.01
N PHE A 79 0.55 -14.89 0.48
CA PHE A 79 1.95 -15.27 0.72
C PHE A 79 2.77 -15.23 -0.56
N SER A 80 2.28 -15.82 -1.64
CA SER A 80 2.99 -15.77 -2.93
C SER A 80 3.07 -14.35 -3.51
N ASN A 81 2.20 -13.42 -3.10
CA ASN A 81 2.32 -12.01 -3.51
C ASN A 81 3.43 -11.31 -2.71
N VAL A 82 3.50 -11.59 -1.42
CA VAL A 82 4.56 -11.11 -0.53
C VAL A 82 5.94 -11.58 -1.01
N GLU A 83 6.07 -12.85 -1.39
CA GLU A 83 7.31 -13.39 -1.96
C GLU A 83 7.74 -12.61 -3.20
N ALA A 84 6.85 -12.46 -4.18
CA ALA A 84 7.13 -11.71 -5.40
C ALA A 84 7.50 -10.24 -5.11
N LEU A 85 6.85 -9.60 -4.13
CA LEU A 85 7.18 -8.25 -3.69
C LEU A 85 8.56 -8.18 -3.03
N ASN A 86 8.92 -9.15 -2.20
CA ASN A 86 10.23 -9.19 -1.55
C ASN A 86 11.35 -9.36 -2.58
N GLU A 87 11.22 -10.32 -3.50
CA GLU A 87 12.19 -10.55 -4.57
C GLU A 87 12.35 -9.30 -5.45
N THR A 88 11.22 -8.71 -5.88
CA THR A 88 11.26 -7.50 -6.72
C THR A 88 11.93 -6.33 -5.99
N LEU A 89 11.59 -6.10 -4.72
CA LEU A 89 12.08 -4.95 -3.96
C LEU A 89 13.53 -5.11 -3.47
N GLU A 90 14.04 -6.33 -3.41
CA GLU A 90 15.47 -6.60 -3.19
C GLU A 90 16.30 -6.15 -4.40
N GLU A 91 15.81 -6.41 -5.62
CA GLU A 91 16.48 -6.01 -6.87
C GLU A 91 16.19 -4.55 -7.28
N LYS A 92 14.97 -4.08 -6.99
CA LYS A 92 14.39 -2.80 -7.41
C LYS A 92 13.76 -2.04 -6.25
N PRO A 93 14.57 -1.59 -5.27
CA PRO A 93 14.07 -0.88 -4.10
C PRO A 93 13.43 0.48 -4.45
N GLU A 94 13.67 1.03 -5.64
CA GLU A 94 13.11 2.29 -6.12
C GLU A 94 11.59 2.24 -6.44
N TYR A 95 10.96 1.07 -6.43
CA TYR A 95 9.53 0.91 -6.73
C TYR A 95 8.63 1.21 -5.51
N TRP A 96 8.55 2.48 -5.12
CA TRP A 96 7.80 2.94 -3.94
C TRP A 96 6.37 2.39 -3.85
N ILE A 97 5.63 2.33 -4.96
CA ILE A 97 4.24 1.85 -4.94
C ILE A 97 4.12 0.37 -4.55
N LEU A 98 5.16 -0.43 -4.84
CA LEU A 98 5.23 -1.83 -4.41
C LEU A 98 5.54 -1.95 -2.92
N TRP A 99 6.35 -1.05 -2.35
CA TRP A 99 6.52 -0.95 -0.90
C TRP A 99 5.18 -0.68 -0.20
N ILE A 100 4.40 0.29 -0.71
CA ILE A 100 3.07 0.59 -0.16
C ILE A 100 2.13 -0.62 -0.24
N LEU A 101 2.15 -1.35 -1.37
CA LEU A 101 1.37 -2.57 -1.50
C LEU A 101 1.81 -3.65 -0.49
N LYS A 102 3.12 -3.87 -0.36
CA LYS A 102 3.69 -4.82 0.61
C LYS A 102 3.25 -4.50 2.03
N TYR A 103 3.40 -3.25 2.48
CA TYR A 103 3.01 -2.85 3.83
C TYR A 103 1.50 -2.86 4.05
N LYS A 104 0.72 -2.56 3.01
CA LYS A 104 -0.73 -2.74 3.05
C LYS A 104 -1.09 -4.21 3.30
N ILE A 105 -0.49 -5.15 2.57
CA ILE A 105 -0.69 -6.59 2.78
C ILE A 105 -0.24 -7.00 4.19
N TYR A 106 0.96 -6.56 4.60
CA TYR A 106 1.53 -6.89 5.91
C TYR A 106 0.67 -6.38 7.06
N SER A 107 -0.03 -5.25 6.91
CA SER A 107 -0.93 -4.74 7.95
C SER A 107 -2.11 -5.68 8.28
N TYR A 108 -2.46 -6.60 7.38
CA TYR A 108 -3.46 -7.64 7.63
C TYR A 108 -2.86 -8.95 8.14
N MET A 109 -1.53 -9.06 8.16
CA MET A 109 -0.81 -10.24 8.59
C MET A 109 -0.27 -10.04 10.02
N ASN A 110 -0.18 -11.10 10.81
CA ASN A 110 0.40 -11.05 12.16
C ASN A 110 1.95 -11.06 12.09
N PHE A 111 2.53 -9.99 11.52
CA PHE A 111 3.97 -9.76 11.57
C PHE A 111 4.40 -9.15 12.91
N ASP A 112 5.71 -9.24 13.18
CA ASP A 112 6.34 -8.55 14.30
C ASP A 112 6.14 -7.03 14.17
N GLU A 113 5.63 -6.42 15.24
CA GLU A 113 5.30 -5.00 15.27
C GLU A 113 6.53 -4.11 15.08
N ASN A 114 7.64 -4.46 15.74
CA ASN A 114 8.85 -3.64 15.70
C ASN A 114 9.50 -3.71 14.32
N ASP A 115 9.54 -4.89 13.71
CA ASP A 115 10.08 -5.06 12.36
C ASP A 115 9.28 -4.27 11.33
N PHE A 116 7.95 -4.28 11.43
CA PHE A 116 7.09 -3.48 10.55
C PHE A 116 7.34 -1.97 10.73
N ILE A 117 7.31 -1.49 11.98
CA ILE A 117 7.52 -0.07 12.30
C ILE A 117 8.89 0.40 11.81
N ASN A 118 9.96 -0.32 12.17
CA ASN A 118 11.32 0.03 11.78
C ASN A 118 11.46 0.08 10.24
N SER A 119 10.90 -0.90 9.55
CA SER A 119 10.97 -0.95 8.08
C SER A 119 10.23 0.22 7.42
N MET A 120 9.04 0.58 7.93
CA MET A 120 8.27 1.74 7.48
C MET A 120 8.99 3.06 7.76
N GLU A 121 9.61 3.20 8.93
CA GLU A 121 10.39 4.38 9.28
C GLU A 121 11.61 4.56 8.36
N ILE A 122 12.28 3.47 7.97
CA ILE A 122 13.36 3.49 6.98
C ILE A 122 12.83 3.98 5.62
N LEU A 123 11.69 3.45 5.15
CA LEU A 123 11.06 3.92 3.91
C LEU A 123 10.71 5.42 3.99
N ILE A 124 10.10 5.86 5.10
CA ILE A 124 9.72 7.26 5.33
C ILE A 124 10.96 8.17 5.36
N LYS A 125 12.06 7.71 5.95
CA LYS A 125 13.32 8.44 5.93
C LYS A 125 13.86 8.59 4.50
N GLN A 126 13.88 7.50 3.73
CA GLN A 126 14.35 7.51 2.34
C GLN A 126 13.50 8.42 1.45
N GLN A 127 12.17 8.41 1.59
CA GLN A 127 11.31 9.26 0.77
C GLN A 127 11.52 10.75 1.09
N ASN A 128 11.86 11.08 2.35
CA ASN A 128 12.12 12.45 2.77
C ASN A 128 13.46 12.98 2.23
N GLU A 129 14.35 12.09 1.79
CA GLU A 129 15.59 12.44 1.09
C GLU A 129 15.38 12.61 -0.44
N CYS A 130 14.21 12.23 -0.96
CA CYS A 130 13.82 12.35 -2.36
C CYS A 130 13.03 13.65 -2.63
N GLU A 131 12.73 13.92 -3.90
CA GLU A 131 11.76 14.97 -4.25
C GLU A 131 10.39 14.63 -3.67
N LYS A 132 9.83 15.55 -2.88
CA LYS A 132 8.59 15.31 -2.14
C LYS A 132 7.39 15.19 -3.07
N MET A 133 6.70 14.06 -3.00
CA MET A 133 5.45 13.81 -3.74
C MET A 133 4.23 13.88 -2.81
N PRO A 134 3.07 14.39 -3.26
CA PRO A 134 1.87 14.47 -2.42
C PRO A 134 1.44 13.11 -1.86
N TYR A 135 1.58 12.05 -2.66
CA TYR A 135 1.17 10.70 -2.25
C TYR A 135 2.10 10.03 -1.23
N TYR A 136 3.29 10.59 -0.93
CA TYR A 136 4.19 10.05 0.10
C TYR A 136 3.63 10.14 1.52
N LEU A 137 2.61 10.96 1.76
CA LEU A 137 1.88 10.97 3.02
C LEU A 137 1.27 9.59 3.36
N ILE A 138 1.03 8.75 2.35
CA ILE A 138 0.42 7.43 2.55
C ILE A 138 1.31 6.49 3.34
N SER A 139 2.64 6.59 3.22
CA SER A 139 3.57 5.84 4.07
C SER A 139 3.32 6.17 5.55
N GLU A 140 3.21 7.46 5.88
CA GLU A 140 2.97 7.90 7.25
C GLU A 140 1.56 7.53 7.74
N VAL A 141 0.53 7.69 6.90
CA VAL A 141 -0.84 7.27 7.26
C VAL A 141 -0.93 5.77 7.51
N LEU A 142 -0.25 4.94 6.71
CA LEU A 142 -0.19 3.49 6.94
C LEU A 142 0.50 3.14 8.25
N LEU A 143 1.63 3.80 8.56
CA LEU A 143 2.33 3.60 9.83
C LEU A 143 1.45 4.01 11.02
N ALA A 144 0.81 5.19 10.94
CA ALA A 144 -0.10 5.66 11.97
C ALA A 144 -1.27 4.69 12.20
N HIS A 145 -1.85 4.19 11.10
CA HIS A 145 -2.92 3.20 11.17
C HIS A 145 -2.46 1.92 11.86
N PHE A 146 -1.29 1.38 11.48
CA PHE A 146 -0.74 0.19 12.11
C PHE A 146 -0.48 0.40 13.61
N CYS A 147 0.22 1.47 13.98
CA CYS A 147 0.48 1.83 15.38
C CYS A 147 -0.83 1.94 16.20
N TYR A 148 -1.87 2.55 15.62
CA TYR A 148 -3.17 2.64 16.28
C TYR A 148 -3.80 1.27 16.53
N THR A 149 -3.73 0.36 15.54
CA THR A 149 -4.25 -1.02 15.70
C THR A 149 -3.44 -1.89 16.67
N LYS A 150 -2.26 -1.41 17.10
CA LYS A 150 -1.39 -2.04 18.11
C LYS A 150 -1.41 -1.29 19.45
N ASP A 151 -2.46 -0.52 19.69
CA ASP A 151 -2.66 0.26 20.92
C ASP A 151 -1.59 1.34 21.18
N ASN A 152 -0.77 1.68 20.18
CA ASN A 152 0.19 2.79 20.23
C ASN A 152 -0.45 4.10 19.70
N THR A 153 -1.58 4.48 20.32
CA THR A 153 -2.39 5.64 19.90
C THR A 153 -1.62 6.95 19.95
N LYS A 154 -0.77 7.14 20.95
CA LYS A 154 0.03 8.37 21.07
C LYS A 154 0.92 8.57 19.86
N TYR A 155 1.64 7.51 19.44
CA TYR A 155 2.52 7.62 18.29
C TYR A 155 1.73 7.80 16.98
N ALA A 156 0.57 7.14 16.85
CA ALA A 156 -0.33 7.36 15.72
C ALA A 156 -0.77 8.82 15.59
N LYS A 157 -1.12 9.49 16.70
CA LYS A 157 -1.47 10.93 16.71
C LYS A 157 -0.30 11.79 16.23
N GLU A 158 0.90 11.58 16.79
CA GLU A 158 2.11 12.32 16.42
C GLU A 158 2.41 12.19 14.91
N ILE A 159 2.22 11.00 14.33
CA ILE A 159 2.41 10.80 12.89
C ILE A 159 1.39 11.58 12.06
N LEU A 160 0.10 11.55 12.44
CA LEU A 160 -0.95 12.27 11.71
C LEU A 160 -0.76 13.80 11.77
N GLU A 161 -0.32 14.33 12.92
CA GLU A 161 0.03 15.73 13.07
C GLU A 161 1.19 16.11 12.14
N ARG A 162 2.26 15.31 12.09
CA ARG A 162 3.37 15.52 11.15
C ARG A 162 2.91 15.50 9.70
N VAL A 163 1.97 14.61 9.32
CA VAL A 163 1.41 14.59 7.96
C VAL A 163 0.76 15.94 7.63
N MET A 164 0.03 16.52 8.57
CA MET A 164 -0.63 17.82 8.37
C MET A 164 0.38 18.96 8.20
N ASP A 165 1.52 18.92 8.87
CA ASP A 165 2.58 19.94 8.77
C ASP A 165 3.44 19.76 7.52
N ASN A 166 3.71 18.52 7.15
CA ASN A 166 4.68 18.19 6.11
C ASN A 166 4.10 18.26 4.70
N TYR A 167 2.80 18.07 4.52
CA TYR A 167 2.18 18.05 3.19
C TYR A 167 1.19 19.20 3.01
N THR A 168 1.14 19.71 1.78
CA THR A 168 0.26 20.82 1.39
C THR A 168 -0.63 20.46 0.21
N ASP A 169 -0.11 19.68 -0.74
CA ASP A 169 -0.77 19.42 -2.01
C ASP A 169 -1.71 18.21 -1.94
N LYS A 170 -2.74 18.24 -2.77
CA LYS A 170 -3.69 17.13 -2.91
C LYS A 170 -3.10 15.98 -3.72
N ILE A 171 -3.53 14.76 -3.38
CA ILE A 171 -3.23 13.57 -4.15
C ILE A 171 -4.11 13.57 -5.41
N THR A 172 -3.48 13.58 -6.59
CA THR A 172 -4.16 13.64 -7.89
C THR A 172 -4.04 12.35 -8.70
N ILE A 173 -3.17 11.43 -8.27
CA ILE A 173 -2.92 10.14 -8.92
C ILE A 173 -3.29 9.01 -7.99
N LEU A 174 -3.89 7.94 -8.52
CA LEU A 174 -4.35 6.78 -7.74
C LEU A 174 -5.26 7.20 -6.56
N HIS A 175 -5.99 8.30 -6.71
CA HIS A 175 -6.81 8.90 -5.65
C HIS A 175 -7.73 7.87 -4.98
N ALA A 176 -8.45 7.08 -5.78
CA ALA A 176 -9.37 6.05 -5.29
C ALA A 176 -8.67 4.93 -4.49
N PHE A 177 -7.44 4.57 -4.84
CA PHE A 177 -6.68 3.55 -4.10
C PHE A 177 -6.19 4.12 -2.77
N PHE A 178 -5.57 5.30 -2.79
CA PHE A 178 -5.01 5.92 -1.59
C PHE A 178 -6.07 6.38 -0.60
N ILE A 179 -7.20 6.92 -1.07
CA ILE A 179 -8.30 7.34 -0.19
C ILE A 179 -8.91 6.12 0.54
N GLY A 180 -8.89 4.95 -0.09
CA GLY A 180 -9.32 3.69 0.53
C GLY A 180 -8.55 3.37 1.80
N ILE A 181 -7.23 3.57 1.80
CA ILE A 181 -6.38 3.36 2.98
C ILE A 181 -6.81 4.28 4.14
N VAL A 182 -7.07 5.55 3.84
CA VAL A 182 -7.46 6.54 4.86
C VAL A 182 -8.88 6.27 5.38
N TYR A 183 -9.81 5.86 4.50
CA TYR A 183 -11.15 5.47 4.90
C TYR A 183 -11.18 4.24 5.81
N GLU A 184 -10.32 3.26 5.57
CA GLU A 184 -10.20 2.11 6.47
C GLU A 184 -9.78 2.54 7.88
N PHE A 185 -8.75 3.39 7.99
CA PHE A 185 -8.32 3.91 9.29
C PHE A 185 -9.43 4.71 9.97
N ARG A 186 -10.11 5.60 9.23
CA ARG A 186 -11.27 6.35 9.72
C ARG A 186 -12.36 5.43 10.27
N ASN A 187 -12.68 4.36 9.56
CA ASN A 187 -13.72 3.42 9.95
C ASN A 187 -13.36 2.67 11.24
N ILE A 188 -12.09 2.34 11.44
CA ILE A 188 -11.62 1.72 12.68
C ILE A 188 -11.71 2.72 13.84
N ALA A 189 -11.17 3.93 13.69
CA ALA A 189 -11.24 4.98 14.71
C ALA A 189 -12.68 5.28 15.13
N LYS A 190 -13.59 5.40 14.15
CA LYS A 190 -15.02 5.60 14.39
C LYS A 190 -15.67 4.46 15.17
N ARG A 191 -15.31 3.19 14.89
CA ARG A 191 -15.85 2.03 15.62
C ARG A 191 -15.31 1.94 17.05
N SER A 192 -14.07 2.37 17.25
CA SER A 192 -13.44 2.40 18.57
C SER A 192 -13.93 3.55 19.46
N GLY A 193 -14.55 4.59 18.88
CA GLY A 193 -15.00 5.78 19.61
C GLY A 193 -13.85 6.72 20.01
N ASP A 194 -12.72 6.68 19.30
CA ASP A 194 -11.59 7.59 19.52
C ASP A 194 -11.78 8.86 18.67
N ASP A 195 -12.47 9.84 19.25
CA ASP A 195 -12.84 11.09 18.56
C ASP A 195 -11.61 11.90 18.13
N ASP A 196 -10.52 11.88 18.93
CA ASP A 196 -9.29 12.60 18.62
C ASP A 196 -8.61 12.05 17.36
N ILE A 197 -8.43 10.71 17.28
CA ILE A 197 -7.88 10.07 16.08
C ILE A 197 -8.81 10.29 14.89
N LEU A 198 -10.13 10.16 15.11
CA LEU A 198 -11.10 10.34 14.05
C LEU A 198 -11.01 11.74 13.44
N GLU A 199 -10.92 12.79 14.25
CA GLU A 199 -10.80 14.18 13.79
C GLU A 199 -9.50 14.40 12.98
N LEU A 200 -8.38 13.83 13.42
CA LEU A 200 -7.11 13.90 12.69
C LEU A 200 -7.20 13.20 11.33
N VAL A 201 -7.78 11.99 11.27
CA VAL A 201 -7.95 11.26 10.01
C VAL A 201 -8.94 11.97 9.07
N GLU A 202 -10.01 12.55 9.59
CA GLU A 202 -10.95 13.36 8.79
C GLU A 202 -10.29 14.65 8.27
N SER A 203 -9.38 15.24 9.04
CA SER A 203 -8.58 16.40 8.61
C SER A 203 -7.64 16.04 7.46
N VAL A 204 -6.99 14.86 7.50
CA VAL A 204 -6.18 14.32 6.40
C VAL A 204 -7.03 14.14 5.14
N LEU A 205 -8.22 13.54 5.26
CA LEU A 205 -9.17 13.37 4.14
C LEU A 205 -9.55 14.72 3.53
N LYS A 206 -9.95 15.68 4.36
CA LYS A 206 -10.41 17.00 3.89
C LYS A 206 -9.30 17.80 3.20
N LYS A 207 -8.07 17.72 3.71
CA LYS A 207 -6.94 18.51 3.21
C LYS A 207 -6.35 17.93 1.94
N PHE A 208 -6.16 16.61 1.88
CA PHE A 208 -5.32 15.97 0.85
C PHE A 208 -6.09 15.18 -0.21
N PHE A 209 -7.39 14.92 0.00
CA PHE A 209 -8.25 14.19 -0.93
C PHE A 209 -9.43 15.03 -1.42
#